data_AF-A0A7X5QI97-F1
#
_entry.id   AF-A0A7X5QI97-F1
#
_cell.length_a   1.000
_cell.length_b   1.000
_cell.length_c   1.000
_cell.angle_alpha   90.00
_cell.angle_beta   90.00
_cell.angle_gamma   90.00
#
_symmetry.space_group_name_H-M   'P 1'
#
loop_
_entity.id
_entity.type
_entity.pdbx_description
1 polymer ?
#
loop_
_entity_poly.entity_id
_entity_poly.type
_entity_poly.pdbx_seq_one_letter_code
_entity_poly.pdbx_strand_id
1 'polypeptide(L)'
;WSWEQQLYGHAFSAVNGAYGELASFGEQRNYQHETLLGVTKSPTPNYVWAAALTGAIAPSLRNDPGRPVQTLPISGVLAPASEDQLDLIERNNLLHSGISTFTVADDGTIQVENIITTYQKNSFCDNDDSYLEVETLYLLMYVTRYIRTQITSKFARMKLVKDATRYAPGSAIVTPNVIRAELIAQYRTLEYNGYVQDSKGFASGLIVDINPQNPNRIDVLWTGTLINQLRVFALLNQFRLQPAA
;
A
#
# COMPACT_ATOMS: atom_id res chain seq x y z
N TRP A 1 4.07 14.64 -2.66
CA TRP A 1 3.04 14.72 -1.60
C TRP A 1 2.93 16.15 -1.12
N SER A 2 1.77 16.79 -1.28
CA SER A 2 1.42 18.06 -0.62
C SER A 2 0.11 17.86 0.14
N TRP A 3 0.08 18.27 1.39
CA TRP A 3 -1.13 18.28 2.23
C TRP A 3 -2.27 19.10 1.60
N GLU A 4 -1.94 20.04 0.70
CA GLU A 4 -2.90 20.89 0.00
C GLU A 4 -3.54 20.18 -1.18
N GLN A 5 -2.73 19.49 -1.99
CA GLN A 5 -3.19 18.91 -3.26
C GLN A 5 -3.95 17.62 -3.09
N GLN A 6 -3.62 16.81 -2.07
CA GLN A 6 -4.55 15.77 -1.62
C GLN A 6 -4.83 14.65 -2.66
N LEU A 7 -4.19 14.74 -3.83
CA LEU A 7 -4.38 13.92 -5.00
C LEU A 7 -3.44 12.74 -4.89
N TYR A 8 -4.05 11.57 -4.95
CA TYR A 8 -3.34 10.31 -4.98
C TYR A 8 -3.72 9.60 -6.27
N GLY A 9 -2.71 9.24 -7.03
CA GLY A 9 -2.82 8.43 -8.23
C GLY A 9 -1.72 7.38 -8.22
N HIS A 10 -1.99 6.29 -8.90
CA HIS A 10 -1.02 5.22 -9.15
C HIS A 10 -1.06 4.91 -10.64
N ALA A 11 0.10 4.84 -11.26
CA ALA A 11 0.21 4.49 -12.67
C ALA A 11 0.48 2.99 -12.80
N PHE A 12 -0.39 2.28 -13.51
CA PHE A 12 -0.15 0.91 -13.91
C PHE A 12 0.26 0.86 -15.37
N SER A 13 1.36 0.19 -15.65
CA SER A 13 1.86 0.00 -17.00
C SER A 13 2.44 -1.41 -17.16
N ALA A 14 2.76 -1.78 -18.39
CA ALA A 14 3.40 -3.05 -18.72
C ALA A 14 4.58 -2.80 -19.66
N VAL A 15 5.61 -3.60 -19.49
CA VAL A 15 6.83 -3.59 -20.32
C VAL A 15 7.04 -4.99 -20.88
N ASN A 16 7.47 -5.06 -22.14
CA ASN A 16 7.83 -6.31 -22.79
C ASN A 16 9.32 -6.40 -23.04
N GLY A 17 9.85 -7.61 -22.98
CA GLY A 17 11.24 -7.90 -23.26
C GLY A 17 11.62 -9.31 -22.80
N ALA A 18 12.85 -9.71 -23.09
CA ALA A 18 13.48 -10.84 -22.42
C ALA A 18 13.77 -10.49 -20.94
N TYR A 19 14.03 -11.50 -20.10
CA TYR A 19 14.34 -11.33 -18.68
C TYR A 19 15.33 -10.19 -18.39
N GLY A 20 16.49 -10.17 -19.08
CA GLY A 20 17.51 -9.14 -18.87
C GLY A 20 17.08 -7.73 -19.29
N GLU A 21 16.20 -7.60 -20.28
CA GLU A 21 15.65 -6.32 -20.73
C GLU A 21 14.62 -5.79 -19.72
N LEU A 22 13.77 -6.68 -19.20
CA LEU A 22 12.81 -6.35 -18.14
C LEU A 22 13.53 -5.86 -16.88
N ALA A 23 14.55 -6.58 -16.41
CA ALA A 23 15.35 -6.20 -15.25
C ALA A 23 16.01 -4.82 -15.47
N SER A 24 16.68 -4.64 -16.62
CA SER A 24 17.33 -3.37 -16.97
C SER A 24 16.35 -2.19 -17.01
N PHE A 25 15.11 -2.41 -17.45
CA PHE A 25 14.08 -1.37 -17.48
C PHE A 25 13.58 -1.01 -16.08
N GLY A 26 13.37 -2.01 -15.22
CA GLY A 26 12.94 -1.79 -13.85
C GLY A 26 13.99 -1.07 -12.99
N GLU A 27 15.26 -1.40 -13.15
CA GLU A 27 16.38 -0.76 -12.43
C GLU A 27 16.54 0.74 -12.76
N GLN A 28 16.02 1.19 -13.90
CA GLN A 28 16.01 2.61 -14.28
C GLN A 28 14.88 3.40 -13.60
N ARG A 29 13.99 2.74 -12.85
CA ARG A 29 12.85 3.35 -12.18
C ARG A 29 13.03 3.29 -10.67
N ASN A 30 12.52 4.32 -9.98
CA ASN A 30 12.46 4.34 -8.53
C ASN A 30 11.34 5.29 -8.07
N TYR A 31 10.08 4.82 -8.15
CA TYR A 31 8.91 5.62 -7.82
C TYR A 31 7.84 4.77 -7.12
N GLN A 32 7.32 5.28 -6.00
CA GLN A 32 6.30 4.58 -5.22
C GLN A 32 4.95 4.54 -5.95
N HIS A 33 4.64 5.53 -6.78
CA HIS A 33 3.32 5.67 -7.44
C HIS A 33 3.23 5.06 -8.84
N GLU A 34 4.12 4.13 -9.16
CA GLU A 34 4.15 3.45 -10.45
C GLU A 34 4.39 1.96 -10.28
N THR A 35 3.69 1.16 -11.08
CA THR A 35 3.84 -0.29 -11.20
C THR A 35 4.09 -0.64 -12.66
N LEU A 36 5.02 -1.57 -12.87
CA LEU A 36 5.35 -2.12 -14.17
C LEU A 36 5.19 -3.64 -14.16
N LEU A 37 4.28 -4.16 -14.98
CA LEU A 37 4.17 -5.60 -15.22
C LEU A 37 5.19 -6.04 -16.28
N GLY A 38 6.02 -7.03 -15.94
CA GLY A 38 6.94 -7.65 -16.90
C GLY A 38 6.24 -8.72 -17.72
N VAL A 39 6.28 -8.57 -19.05
CA VAL A 39 5.63 -9.50 -19.99
C VAL A 39 6.64 -9.98 -21.02
N THR A 40 6.99 -11.26 -20.99
CA THR A 40 7.80 -11.88 -22.05
C THR A 40 6.93 -12.20 -23.26
N LYS A 41 7.46 -12.05 -24.49
CA LYS A 41 6.97 -12.55 -25.80
C LYS A 41 5.46 -12.86 -26.00
N SER A 42 4.56 -12.13 -25.33
CA SER A 42 3.13 -12.31 -25.49
C SER A 42 2.70 -11.74 -26.84
N PRO A 43 1.77 -12.38 -27.55
CA PRO A 43 1.21 -11.81 -28.77
C PRO A 43 0.28 -10.62 -28.49
N THR A 44 -0.14 -10.43 -27.23
CA THR A 44 -0.97 -9.30 -26.81
C THR A 44 -0.13 -8.05 -26.53
N PRO A 45 -0.48 -6.87 -27.07
CA PRO A 45 0.25 -5.63 -26.82
C PRO A 45 0.25 -5.16 -25.36
N ASN A 46 1.32 -4.47 -24.94
CA ASN A 46 1.52 -4.04 -23.55
C ASN A 46 0.40 -3.16 -22.99
N TYR A 47 -0.20 -2.29 -23.80
CA TYR A 47 -1.29 -1.43 -23.31
C TYR A 47 -2.54 -2.22 -22.93
N VAL A 48 -2.79 -3.37 -23.58
CA VAL A 48 -3.86 -4.29 -23.22
C VAL A 48 -3.51 -5.01 -21.92
N TRP A 49 -2.26 -5.42 -21.74
CA TRP A 49 -1.77 -5.98 -20.48
C TRP A 49 -1.90 -5.03 -19.30
N ALA A 50 -1.50 -3.77 -19.47
CA ALA A 50 -1.67 -2.74 -18.45
C ALA A 50 -3.15 -2.56 -18.07
N ALA A 51 -4.04 -2.50 -19.07
CA ALA A 51 -5.48 -2.38 -18.84
C ALA A 51 -6.08 -3.64 -18.18
N ALA A 52 -5.69 -4.83 -18.62
CA ALA A 52 -6.18 -6.11 -18.11
C ALA A 52 -5.74 -6.34 -16.67
N LEU A 53 -4.46 -6.10 -16.35
CA LEU A 53 -3.95 -6.15 -14.99
C LEU A 53 -4.73 -5.19 -14.09
N THR A 54 -4.86 -3.92 -14.51
CA THR A 54 -5.58 -2.89 -13.75
C THR A 54 -7.03 -3.31 -13.54
N GLY A 55 -7.69 -3.86 -14.56
CA GLY A 55 -9.05 -4.37 -14.48
C GLY A 55 -9.21 -5.54 -13.49
N ALA A 56 -8.20 -6.41 -13.39
CA ALA A 56 -8.21 -7.53 -12.44
C ALA A 56 -8.06 -7.06 -10.98
N ILE A 57 -7.13 -6.15 -10.71
CA ILE A 57 -6.77 -5.77 -9.33
C ILE A 57 -7.61 -4.61 -8.78
N ALA A 58 -8.08 -3.68 -9.61
CA ALA A 58 -8.76 -2.47 -9.15
C ALA A 58 -10.04 -2.74 -8.33
N PRO A 59 -10.90 -3.73 -8.67
CA PRO A 59 -12.04 -4.09 -7.84
C PRO A 59 -11.62 -4.61 -6.46
N SER A 60 -10.55 -5.40 -6.39
CA SER A 60 -10.03 -5.93 -5.13
C SER A 60 -9.49 -4.81 -4.25
N LEU A 61 -8.60 -3.97 -4.78
CA LEU A 61 -8.01 -2.83 -4.05
C LEU A 61 -9.06 -1.80 -3.62
N ARG A 62 -10.15 -1.65 -4.37
CA ARG A 62 -11.27 -0.77 -4.00
C ARG A 62 -12.08 -1.36 -2.84
N ASN A 63 -12.30 -2.67 -2.84
CA ASN A 63 -13.11 -3.34 -1.83
C ASN A 63 -12.35 -3.49 -0.51
N ASP A 64 -11.10 -3.95 -0.59
CA ASP A 64 -10.20 -4.08 0.56
C ASP A 64 -8.75 -3.85 0.11
N PRO A 65 -8.18 -2.65 0.36
CA PRO A 65 -6.82 -2.32 -0.05
C PRO A 65 -5.74 -3.09 0.74
N GLY A 66 -6.08 -3.73 1.86
CA GLY A 66 -5.14 -4.54 2.64
C GLY A 66 -5.12 -6.01 2.24
N ARG A 67 -6.07 -6.45 1.41
CA ARG A 67 -6.12 -7.83 0.95
C ARG A 67 -5.11 -8.05 -0.20
N PRO A 68 -4.27 -9.09 -0.13
CA PRO A 68 -3.32 -9.41 -1.21
C PRO A 68 -4.05 -9.62 -2.53
N VAL A 69 -3.52 -9.07 -3.62
CA VAL A 69 -4.09 -9.20 -4.97
C VAL A 69 -3.68 -10.47 -5.71
N GLN A 70 -3.01 -11.41 -5.03
CA GLN A 70 -2.50 -12.65 -5.62
C GLN A 70 -3.64 -13.53 -6.12
N THR A 71 -3.36 -14.36 -7.12
CA THR A 71 -4.27 -15.35 -7.72
C THR A 71 -5.46 -14.75 -8.47
N LEU A 72 -5.58 -13.41 -8.54
CA LEU A 72 -6.63 -12.76 -9.32
C LEU A 72 -6.41 -13.03 -10.81
N PRO A 73 -7.43 -13.49 -11.55
CA PRO A 73 -7.29 -13.82 -12.96
C PRO A 73 -7.18 -12.55 -13.82
N ILE A 74 -6.19 -12.53 -14.71
CA ILE A 74 -6.00 -11.48 -15.71
C ILE A 74 -6.66 -11.93 -17.01
N SER A 75 -7.77 -11.29 -17.38
CA SER A 75 -8.56 -11.65 -18.56
C SER A 75 -8.31 -10.72 -19.74
N GLY A 76 -8.53 -11.22 -20.96
CA GLY A 76 -8.44 -10.41 -22.19
C GLY A 76 -7.02 -10.27 -22.75
N VAL A 77 -6.09 -11.11 -22.29
CA VAL A 77 -4.70 -11.18 -22.76
C VAL A 77 -4.32 -12.63 -23.02
N LEU A 78 -3.33 -12.84 -23.87
CA LEU A 78 -2.78 -14.15 -24.19
C LEU A 78 -1.40 -14.31 -23.55
N ALA A 79 -1.19 -15.45 -22.89
CA ALA A 79 0.07 -15.79 -22.25
C ALA A 79 1.21 -15.93 -23.28
N PRO A 80 2.48 -15.78 -22.85
CA PRO A 80 3.63 -16.21 -23.63
C PRO A 80 3.55 -17.73 -23.86
N ALA A 81 4.19 -18.20 -24.95
CA ALA A 81 4.40 -19.63 -25.15
C ALA A 81 5.14 -20.24 -23.94
N SER A 82 4.89 -21.51 -23.62
CA SER A 82 5.41 -22.13 -22.39
C SER A 82 6.94 -22.05 -22.26
N GLU A 83 7.67 -22.14 -23.37
CA GLU A 83 9.13 -21.99 -23.46
C GLU A 83 9.64 -20.55 -23.23
N ASP A 84 8.75 -19.56 -23.36
CA ASP A 84 9.06 -18.15 -23.19
C ASP A 84 8.52 -17.58 -21.87
N GLN A 85 7.87 -18.41 -21.05
CA GLN A 85 7.43 -18.03 -19.71
C GLN A 85 8.63 -17.99 -18.76
N LEU A 86 8.70 -16.95 -17.94
CA LEU A 86 9.75 -16.79 -16.94
C LEU A 86 9.64 -17.87 -15.88
N ASP A 87 10.76 -18.42 -15.44
CA ASP A 87 10.79 -19.37 -14.34
C ASP A 87 10.63 -18.67 -12.97
N LEU A 88 10.53 -19.47 -11.90
CA LEU A 88 10.34 -18.92 -10.55
C LEU A 88 11.53 -18.05 -10.08
N ILE A 89 12.76 -18.41 -10.46
CA ILE A 89 13.97 -17.69 -10.06
C ILE A 89 14.03 -16.34 -10.77
N GLU A 90 13.77 -16.33 -12.07
CA GLU A 90 13.69 -15.11 -12.89
C GLU A 90 12.60 -14.17 -12.37
N ARG A 91 11.40 -14.69 -12.08
CA ARG A 91 10.30 -13.87 -11.53
C ARG A 91 10.65 -13.29 -10.16
N ASN A 92 11.24 -14.07 -9.26
CA ASN A 92 11.68 -13.55 -7.95
C ASN A 92 12.74 -12.45 -8.09
N ASN A 93 13.69 -12.61 -9.01
CA ASN A 93 14.70 -11.58 -9.26
C ASN A 93 14.08 -10.30 -9.83
N LEU A 94 13.10 -10.42 -10.74
CA LEU A 94 12.40 -9.26 -11.30
C LEU A 94 11.67 -8.43 -10.24
N LEU A 95 11.13 -9.07 -9.20
CA LEU A 95 10.53 -8.36 -8.07
C LEU A 95 11.55 -7.45 -7.35
N HIS A 96 12.81 -7.89 -7.25
CA HIS A 96 13.89 -7.08 -6.69
C HIS A 96 14.42 -6.01 -7.65
N SER A 97 14.14 -6.12 -8.94
CA SER A 97 14.46 -5.12 -9.97
C SER A 97 13.30 -4.16 -10.27
N GLY A 98 12.21 -4.17 -9.48
CA GLY A 98 11.09 -3.24 -9.64
C GLY A 98 10.08 -3.62 -10.73
N ILE A 99 10.04 -4.91 -11.12
CA ILE A 99 9.10 -5.45 -12.11
C ILE A 99 8.13 -6.44 -11.44
N SER A 100 6.84 -6.17 -11.58
CA SER A 100 5.75 -7.06 -11.15
C SER A 100 5.62 -8.27 -12.05
N THR A 101 5.08 -9.36 -11.49
CA THR A 101 5.07 -10.67 -12.14
C THR A 101 3.67 -11.31 -12.15
N PHE A 102 3.50 -12.28 -13.03
CA PHE A 102 2.30 -13.09 -13.16
C PHE A 102 2.68 -14.56 -13.35
N THR A 103 1.74 -15.45 -13.08
CA THR A 103 1.85 -16.89 -13.36
C THR A 103 0.80 -17.32 -14.37
N VAL A 104 1.05 -18.45 -15.02
CA VAL A 104 0.10 -19.12 -15.90
C VAL A 104 -0.20 -20.47 -15.26
N ALA A 105 -1.46 -20.72 -14.95
CA ALA A 105 -1.91 -22.00 -14.39
C ALA A 105 -1.98 -23.09 -15.47
N ASP A 106 -2.09 -24.35 -15.05
CA ASP A 106 -2.13 -25.51 -15.95
C ASP A 106 -3.31 -25.47 -16.95
N ASP A 107 -4.39 -24.76 -16.61
CA ASP A 107 -5.56 -24.55 -17.47
C ASP A 107 -5.38 -23.35 -18.43
N GLY A 108 -4.21 -22.70 -18.43
CA GLY A 108 -3.89 -21.52 -19.21
C GLY A 108 -4.35 -20.20 -18.59
N THR A 109 -4.96 -20.23 -17.40
CA THR A 109 -5.39 -19.00 -16.71
C THR A 109 -4.18 -18.20 -16.27
N ILE A 110 -4.12 -16.94 -16.70
CA ILE A 110 -3.10 -15.98 -16.26
C ILE A 110 -3.55 -15.39 -14.94
N GLN A 111 -2.68 -15.43 -13.93
CA GLN A 111 -3.00 -14.96 -12.58
C GLN A 111 -1.93 -14.00 -12.08
N VAL A 112 -2.36 -13.04 -11.26
CA VAL A 112 -1.46 -12.13 -10.55
C VAL A 112 -0.61 -12.93 -9.55
N GLU A 113 0.72 -12.77 -9.63
CA GLU A 113 1.66 -13.39 -8.67
C GLU A 113 2.05 -12.40 -7.58
N ASN A 114 2.74 -11.32 -7.97
CA ASN A 114 3.02 -10.21 -7.08
C ASN A 114 3.04 -8.86 -7.82
N ILE A 115 2.36 -7.86 -7.26
CA ILE A 115 2.24 -6.51 -7.82
C ILE A 115 2.95 -5.53 -6.92
N ILE A 116 4.07 -5.06 -7.41
CA ILE A 116 4.95 -4.15 -6.71
C ILE A 116 4.98 -2.78 -7.38
N THR A 117 5.45 -1.79 -6.64
CA THR A 117 5.83 -0.49 -7.17
C THR A 117 7.25 -0.57 -7.74
N THR A 118 7.66 0.45 -8.48
CA THR A 118 9.05 0.55 -8.95
C THR A 118 10.02 1.04 -7.87
N TYR A 119 9.54 1.31 -6.65
CA TYR A 119 10.36 1.81 -5.56
C TYR A 119 11.33 0.74 -5.04
N GLN A 120 12.61 1.08 -5.03
CA GLN A 120 13.70 0.17 -4.67
C GLN A 120 14.71 0.83 -3.72
N LYS A 121 14.87 2.17 -3.77
CA LYS A 121 15.93 2.88 -3.05
C LYS A 121 15.41 4.13 -2.33
N ASN A 122 15.94 4.35 -1.14
CA ASN A 122 15.68 5.57 -0.38
C ASN A 122 16.52 6.77 -0.86
N SER A 123 16.40 7.92 -0.19
CA SER A 123 17.14 9.14 -0.53
C SER A 123 18.65 9.04 -0.36
N PHE A 124 19.14 8.05 0.38
CA PHE A 124 20.57 7.73 0.55
C PHE A 124 21.08 6.73 -0.47
N CYS A 125 20.23 6.32 -1.44
CA CYS A 125 20.51 5.28 -2.43
C CYS A 125 20.67 3.86 -1.85
N ASP A 126 20.28 3.65 -0.59
CA ASP A 126 20.23 2.33 0.03
C ASP A 126 18.93 1.60 -0.35
N ASN A 127 19.00 0.26 -0.41
CA ASN A 127 17.82 -0.57 -0.68
C ASN A 127 16.77 -0.37 0.40
N ASP A 128 15.53 -0.14 -0.01
CA ASP A 128 14.38 0.12 0.87
C ASP A 128 13.10 -0.47 0.26
N ASP A 129 12.43 -1.32 1.02
CA ASP A 129 11.20 -2.03 0.63
C ASP A 129 9.93 -1.40 1.22
N SER A 130 10.04 -0.26 1.92
CA SER A 130 8.94 0.40 2.62
C SER A 130 7.70 0.67 1.75
N TYR A 131 7.89 0.83 0.44
CA TYR A 131 6.81 1.04 -0.53
C TYR A 131 6.82 0.03 -1.67
N LEU A 132 7.43 -1.14 -1.46
CA LEU A 132 7.54 -2.16 -2.49
C LEU A 132 6.16 -2.66 -2.92
N GLU A 133 5.30 -3.02 -1.97
CA GLU A 133 4.00 -3.61 -2.25
C GLU A 133 2.95 -2.54 -2.58
N VAL A 134 2.12 -2.80 -3.61
CA VAL A 134 1.10 -1.83 -4.04
C VAL A 134 0.06 -1.59 -2.95
N GLU A 135 -0.30 -2.63 -2.19
CA GLU A 135 -1.26 -2.59 -1.10
C GLU A 135 -0.86 -1.56 -0.04
N THR A 136 0.43 -1.40 0.27
CA THR A 136 0.93 -0.45 1.27
C THR A 136 0.47 0.98 0.99
N LEU A 137 0.64 1.45 -0.25
CA LEU A 137 0.21 2.80 -0.61
C LEU A 137 -1.31 2.95 -0.65
N TYR A 138 -2.01 1.97 -1.21
CA TYR A 138 -3.48 2.01 -1.25
C TYR A 138 -4.09 2.01 0.15
N LEU A 139 -3.51 1.26 1.08
CA LEU A 139 -3.93 1.22 2.47
C LEU A 139 -3.64 2.55 3.16
N LEU A 140 -2.43 3.09 3.01
CA LEU A 140 -2.07 4.40 3.55
C LEU A 140 -3.02 5.50 3.05
N MET A 141 -3.38 5.45 1.76
CA MET A 141 -4.34 6.35 1.15
C MET A 141 -5.74 6.20 1.75
N TYR A 142 -6.22 4.97 1.90
CA TYR A 142 -7.52 4.68 2.48
C TYR A 142 -7.60 5.23 3.92
N VAL A 143 -6.61 4.92 4.75
CA VAL A 143 -6.51 5.38 6.15
C VAL A 143 -6.48 6.91 6.21
N THR A 144 -5.66 7.55 5.38
CA THR A 144 -5.56 9.02 5.36
C THR A 144 -6.89 9.69 4.99
N ARG A 145 -7.60 9.16 3.98
CA ARG A 145 -8.92 9.67 3.57
C ARG A 145 -9.99 9.42 4.62
N TYR A 146 -9.97 8.24 5.24
CA TYR A 146 -10.87 7.89 6.33
C TYR A 146 -10.70 8.88 7.50
N ILE A 147 -9.48 9.02 8.02
CA ILE A 147 -9.18 9.90 9.15
C ILE A 147 -9.58 11.33 8.85
N ARG A 148 -9.25 11.85 7.66
CA ARG A 148 -9.68 13.20 7.28
C ARG A 148 -11.19 13.33 7.37
N THR A 149 -11.94 12.42 6.75
CA THR A 149 -13.40 12.50 6.67
C THR A 149 -14.02 12.52 8.08
N GLN A 150 -13.47 11.71 9.00
CA GLN A 150 -13.92 11.70 10.40
C GLN A 150 -13.63 13.03 11.11
N ILE A 151 -12.42 13.56 10.97
CA ILE A 151 -12.02 14.81 11.62
C ILE A 151 -12.78 16.02 11.06
N THR A 152 -12.88 16.14 9.73
CA THR A 152 -13.53 17.30 9.08
C THR A 152 -15.04 17.28 9.28
N SER A 153 -15.68 16.12 9.34
CA SER A 153 -17.13 16.01 9.62
C SER A 153 -17.43 16.30 11.09
N LYS A 154 -16.66 15.73 12.02
CA LYS A 154 -16.92 15.86 13.46
C LYS A 154 -16.61 17.25 14.01
N PHE A 155 -15.52 17.86 13.56
CA PHE A 155 -15.06 19.16 14.03
C PHE A 155 -15.38 20.30 13.05
N ALA A 156 -16.37 20.08 12.17
CA ALA A 156 -16.86 21.10 11.26
C ALA A 156 -17.30 22.35 12.02
N ARG A 157 -16.82 23.53 11.59
CA ARG A 157 -17.19 24.85 12.14
C ARG A 157 -16.89 25.04 13.64
N MET A 158 -15.92 24.31 14.20
CA MET A 158 -15.46 24.52 15.57
C MET A 158 -14.34 25.56 15.65
N LYS A 159 -14.26 26.27 16.79
CA LYS A 159 -13.17 27.19 17.11
C LYS A 159 -11.98 26.40 17.67
N LEU A 160 -10.81 26.52 17.06
CA LEU A 160 -9.58 25.91 17.57
C LEU A 160 -9.01 26.77 18.72
N VAL A 161 -8.73 26.15 19.86
CA VAL A 161 -8.08 26.81 21.01
C VAL A 161 -6.96 25.94 21.57
N LYS A 162 -6.00 26.56 22.27
CA LYS A 162 -4.92 25.84 22.97
C LYS A 162 -5.49 24.97 24.10
N ASP A 163 -4.78 23.89 24.41
CA ASP A 163 -5.08 23.10 25.60
C ASP A 163 -5.02 23.97 26.87
N ALA A 164 -5.84 23.62 27.87
CA ALA A 164 -6.09 24.37 29.11
C ALA A 164 -6.81 25.72 28.98
N THR A 165 -7.28 26.11 27.78
CA THR A 165 -8.18 27.26 27.62
C THR A 165 -9.50 27.03 28.36
N ARG A 166 -9.93 27.98 29.19
CA ARG A 166 -11.26 27.92 29.85
C ARG A 166 -12.34 28.39 28.88
N TYR A 167 -13.40 27.60 28.73
CA TYR A 167 -14.55 27.96 27.89
C TYR A 167 -15.85 27.43 28.49
N ALA A 168 -16.97 28.06 28.12
CA ALA A 168 -18.30 27.66 28.59
C ALA A 168 -18.69 26.28 28.02
N PRO A 169 -19.31 25.39 28.81
CA PRO A 169 -19.87 24.13 28.31
C PRO A 169 -20.81 24.35 27.12
N GLY A 170 -20.78 23.46 26.13
CA GLY A 170 -21.59 23.57 24.90
C GLY A 170 -21.06 24.55 23.85
N SER A 171 -19.94 25.23 24.11
CA SER A 171 -19.27 26.04 23.09
C SER A 171 -18.72 25.16 21.96
N ALA A 172 -18.89 25.57 20.70
CA ALA A 172 -18.27 24.94 19.54
C ALA A 172 -16.76 25.19 19.52
N ILE A 173 -16.02 24.47 20.37
CA ILE A 173 -14.58 24.62 20.60
C ILE A 173 -13.93 23.24 20.53
N VAL A 174 -12.73 23.19 19.93
CA VAL A 174 -11.90 22.00 19.87
C VAL A 174 -10.47 22.35 20.31
N THR A 175 -9.80 21.42 20.98
CA THR A 175 -8.40 21.54 21.39
C THR A 175 -7.54 20.42 20.79
N PRO A 176 -6.21 20.58 20.72
CA PRO A 176 -5.32 19.50 20.25
C PRO A 176 -5.54 18.17 20.98
N ASN A 177 -5.73 18.18 22.30
CA ASN A 177 -6.04 16.95 23.05
C ASN A 177 -7.36 16.28 22.64
N VAL A 178 -8.39 17.06 22.31
CA VAL A 178 -9.67 16.50 21.83
C VAL A 178 -9.49 15.86 20.46
N ILE A 179 -8.76 16.51 19.55
CA ILE A 179 -8.44 15.97 18.22
C ILE A 179 -7.60 14.70 18.37
N ARG A 180 -6.61 14.71 19.25
CA ARG A 180 -5.75 13.56 19.55
C ARG A 180 -6.56 12.37 20.06
N ALA A 181 -7.48 12.59 21.01
CA ALA A 181 -8.36 11.54 21.51
C ALA A 181 -9.24 10.96 20.40
N GLU A 182 -9.76 11.81 19.51
CA GLU A 182 -10.53 11.38 18.36
C GLU A 182 -9.71 10.54 17.37
N LEU A 183 -8.51 10.99 17.02
CA LEU A 183 -7.61 10.26 16.12
C LEU A 183 -7.29 8.86 16.66
N ILE A 184 -7.04 8.74 17.97
CA ILE A 184 -6.83 7.44 18.63
C ILE A 184 -8.08 6.57 18.56
N ALA A 185 -9.27 7.14 18.79
CA ALA A 185 -10.53 6.41 18.69
C ALA A 185 -10.77 5.90 17.26
N GLN A 186 -10.52 6.74 16.25
CA GLN A 186 -10.65 6.36 14.84
C GLN A 186 -9.62 5.32 14.42
N TYR A 187 -8.40 5.40 14.95
CA TYR A 187 -7.37 4.40 14.71
C TYR A 187 -7.74 3.03 15.29
N ARG A 188 -8.35 2.98 16.49
CA ARG A 188 -8.89 1.73 17.06
C ARG A 188 -10.00 1.12 16.20
N THR A 189 -10.86 1.94 15.60
CA THR A 189 -11.87 1.47 14.63
C THR A 189 -11.19 0.86 13.39
N LEU A 190 -10.16 1.51 12.85
CA LEU A 190 -9.39 0.97 11.74
C LEU A 190 -8.67 -0.32 12.09
N GLU A 191 -8.14 -0.44 13.31
CA GLU A 191 -7.49 -1.65 13.82
C GLU A 191 -8.48 -2.81 13.93
N TYR A 192 -9.66 -2.56 14.51
CA TYR A 192 -10.74 -3.55 14.59
C TYR A 192 -11.20 -4.02 13.20
N ASN A 193 -11.24 -3.12 12.23
CA ASN A 193 -11.58 -3.43 10.84
C ASN A 193 -10.44 -4.05 10.05
N GLY A 194 -9.26 -4.25 10.64
CA GLY A 194 -8.14 -4.95 10.02
C GLY A 194 -7.32 -4.14 9.03
N TYR A 195 -7.31 -2.80 9.11
CA TYR A 195 -6.49 -1.96 8.22
C TYR A 195 -5.14 -1.57 8.83
N VAL A 196 -5.08 -1.43 10.15
CA VAL A 196 -3.89 -1.00 10.89
C VAL A 196 -3.68 -1.91 12.10
N GLN A 197 -2.53 -1.78 12.75
CA GLN A 197 -2.17 -2.57 13.93
C GLN A 197 -1.42 -1.73 14.96
N ASP A 198 -1.40 -2.18 16.22
CA ASP A 198 -0.70 -1.53 17.32
C ASP A 198 -1.27 -0.13 17.66
N SER A 199 -2.56 -0.07 17.99
CA SER A 199 -3.19 1.15 18.52
C SER A 199 -2.48 1.74 19.73
N LYS A 200 -1.80 0.92 20.53
CA LYS A 200 -1.06 1.37 21.71
C LYS A 200 0.19 2.14 21.31
N GLY A 201 0.98 1.59 20.38
CA GLY A 201 2.13 2.27 19.79
C GLY A 201 1.71 3.57 19.10
N PHE A 202 0.67 3.53 18.26
CA PHE A 202 0.12 4.73 17.61
C PHE A 202 -0.27 5.81 18.64
N ALA A 203 -1.00 5.44 19.69
CA ALA A 203 -1.39 6.37 20.74
C ALA A 203 -0.21 6.93 21.54
N SER A 204 0.95 6.27 21.56
CA SER A 204 2.15 6.79 22.21
C SER A 204 2.96 7.74 21.33
N GLY A 205 3.04 7.46 20.02
CA GLY A 205 3.81 8.25 19.06
C GLY A 205 3.03 9.38 18.40
N LEU A 206 1.70 9.45 18.57
CA LEU A 206 0.86 10.48 17.96
C LEU A 206 1.10 11.85 18.60
N ILE A 207 1.53 12.81 17.77
CA ILE A 207 1.70 14.23 18.12
C ILE A 207 0.66 15.05 17.36
N VAL A 208 -0.03 15.94 18.08
CA VAL A 208 -1.05 16.85 17.54
C VAL A 208 -0.83 18.22 18.16
N ASP A 209 -0.47 19.20 17.35
CA ASP A 209 -0.12 20.55 17.83
C ASP A 209 -0.68 21.64 16.93
N ILE A 210 -0.84 22.84 17.47
CA ILE A 210 -1.19 24.03 16.69
C ILE A 210 0.08 24.52 15.99
N ASN A 211 -0.01 24.77 14.69
CA ASN A 211 1.12 25.25 13.91
C ASN A 211 1.65 26.59 14.48
N PRO A 212 2.96 26.74 14.73
CA PRO A 212 3.51 27.93 15.36
C PRO A 212 3.47 29.18 14.48
N GLN A 213 3.41 29.02 13.14
CA GLN A 213 3.33 30.13 12.18
C GLN A 213 1.89 30.44 11.75
N ASN A 214 0.98 29.46 11.81
CA ASN A 214 -0.43 29.61 11.47
C ASN A 214 -1.32 29.08 12.62
N PRO A 215 -1.82 29.97 13.51
CA PRO A 215 -2.61 29.55 14.67
C PRO A 215 -3.98 28.95 14.32
N ASN A 216 -4.40 29.03 13.05
CA ASN A 216 -5.65 28.43 12.55
C ASN A 216 -5.43 27.03 11.95
N ARG A 217 -4.22 26.46 12.07
CA ARG A 217 -3.85 25.16 11.52
C ARG A 217 -3.43 24.21 12.64
N ILE A 218 -3.94 22.97 12.56
CA ILE A 218 -3.48 21.85 13.37
C ILE A 218 -2.51 21.01 12.53
N ASP A 219 -1.37 20.64 13.11
CA ASP A 219 -0.42 19.70 12.54
C ASP A 219 -0.49 18.38 13.30
N VAL A 220 -0.42 17.27 12.55
CA VAL A 220 -0.52 15.91 13.07
C VAL A 220 0.66 15.10 12.54
N LEU A 221 1.46 14.56 13.45
CA LEU A 221 2.44 13.53 13.10
C LEU A 221 1.80 12.16 13.30
N TRP A 222 1.44 11.52 12.18
CA TRP A 222 0.84 10.20 12.18
C TRP A 222 1.93 9.13 12.19
N THR A 223 1.92 8.25 13.19
CA THR A 223 2.94 7.23 13.45
C THR A 223 2.33 5.82 13.48
N GLY A 224 1.32 5.59 12.65
CA GLY A 224 0.60 4.32 12.65
C GLY A 224 1.33 3.22 11.87
N THR A 225 1.07 1.99 12.24
CA THR A 225 1.55 0.80 11.55
C THR A 225 0.41 0.22 10.71
N LEU A 226 0.64 0.01 9.41
CA LEU A 226 -0.33 -0.65 8.53
C LEU A 226 -0.33 -2.16 8.76
N ILE A 227 -1.41 -2.85 8.39
CA ILE A 227 -1.42 -4.31 8.35
C ILE A 227 -0.59 -4.83 7.17
N ASN A 228 -0.02 -6.02 7.33
CA ASN A 228 0.79 -6.67 6.29
C ASN A 228 -0.01 -7.74 5.54
N GLN A 229 0.44 -8.06 4.33
CA GLN A 229 -0.11 -9.14 3.51
C GLN A 229 0.56 -10.48 3.87
N LEU A 230 -0.26 -11.51 4.09
CA LEU A 230 0.25 -12.88 4.25
C LEU A 230 0.54 -13.48 2.86
N ARG A 231 1.78 -13.36 2.38
CA ARG A 231 2.21 -13.89 1.07
C ARG A 231 2.99 -15.21 1.17
N VAL A 232 3.79 -15.39 2.22
CA VAL A 232 4.66 -16.56 2.40
C VAL A 232 4.38 -17.22 3.73
N PHE A 233 4.05 -18.50 3.71
CA PHE A 233 3.97 -19.34 4.90
C PHE A 233 5.17 -20.28 4.96
N ALA A 234 6.09 -20.01 5.89
CA ALA A 234 7.25 -20.86 6.13
C ALA A 234 7.04 -21.70 7.39
N LEU A 235 7.03 -23.03 7.24
CA LEU A 235 6.92 -23.99 8.34
C LEU A 235 8.20 -24.84 8.42
N LEU A 236 8.85 -24.83 9.58
CA LEU A 236 9.90 -25.80 9.90
C LEU A 236 9.28 -26.94 10.70
N ASN A 237 9.13 -28.12 10.09
CA ASN A 237 8.63 -29.30 10.77
C ASN A 237 9.78 -30.13 11.36
N GLN A 238 9.93 -30.11 12.69
CA GLN A 238 10.82 -31.02 13.40
C GLN A 238 10.04 -32.23 13.90
N PHE A 239 9.87 -33.23 13.04
CA PHE A 239 9.21 -34.49 13.40
C PHE A 239 9.93 -35.17 14.56
N ARG A 240 9.18 -35.56 15.59
CA ARG A 240 9.65 -36.45 16.65
C ARG A 240 8.73 -37.65 16.76
N LEU A 241 9.35 -38.83 16.88
CA LEU A 241 8.64 -40.10 17.02
C LEU A 241 8.12 -40.32 18.46
N GLN A 242 8.72 -39.67 19.45
CA GLN A 242 8.31 -39.71 20.86
C GLN A 242 8.33 -38.29 21.46
N PRO A 243 7.39 -37.94 22.34
CA PRO A 243 7.39 -36.65 23.04
C PRO A 243 8.65 -36.52 23.92
N ALA A 244 9.16 -35.31 24.08
CA ALA A 244 10.30 -35.07 24.97
C ALA A 244 9.92 -35.47 26.40
N ALA A 245 10.84 -36.18 27.08
CA ALA A 245 10.69 -36.63 28.46
C ALA A 245 10.61 -35.45 29.44
#